data_AF-A0A7S7QN88-F1
#
_entry.id   AF-A0A7S7QN88-F1
#
_cell.length_a   1.000
_cell.length_b   1.000
_cell.length_c   1.000
_cell.angle_alpha   90.00
_cell.angle_beta   90.00
_cell.angle_gamma   90.00
#
_symmetry.space_group_name_H-M   'P 1'
#
loop_
_entity.id
_entity.type
_entity.pdbx_description
1 polymer ?
#
loop_
_entity_poly.entity_id
_entity_poly.type
_entity_poly.pdbx_seq_one_letter_code
_entity_poly.pdbx_strand_id
1 'polypeptide(L)' 'MPLICDQSSRRQRSRGAGVPDHQEQIDLFRRDAFKYLQARGIGVSILTGNVCDFDFLNQLAPGVPIILYRHA' A
#
# COMPACT_ATOMS: atom_id res chain seq x y z
N MET A 1 -17.78 8.28 2.71
CA MET A 1 -17.06 7.01 2.52
C MET A 1 -15.73 7.12 3.25
N PRO A 2 -15.47 6.32 4.30
CA PRO A 2 -14.19 6.34 5.01
C PRO A 2 -13.09 5.72 4.14
N LEU A 3 -11.86 6.18 4.31
CA LEU A 3 -10.74 5.78 3.47
C LEU A 3 -9.44 5.71 4.29
N ILE A 4 -8.61 4.70 4.03
CA ILE A 4 -7.28 4.52 4.65
C ILE A 4 -6.21 5.00 3.68
N CYS A 5 -5.40 5.98 4.08
CA CYS A 5 -4.30 6.49 3.26
C CYS A 5 -3.01 5.74 3.54
N ASP A 6 -2.38 5.21 2.50
CA ASP A 6 -1.01 4.73 2.54
C ASP A 6 -0.02 5.91 2.44
N GLN A 7 0.84 6.02 3.46
CA GLN A 7 1.95 6.97 3.51
C GLN A 7 3.31 6.29 3.41
N SER A 8 3.38 4.98 3.12
CA SER A 8 4.65 4.24 3.00
C SER A 8 5.57 4.88 1.96
N SER A 9 4.99 5.36 0.85
CA SER A 9 5.72 6.08 -0.20
C SER A 9 6.38 7.38 0.27
N ARG A 10 5.79 8.12 1.23
CA ARG A 10 6.43 9.31 1.83
C ARG A 10 7.62 8.95 2.72
N ARG A 11 7.56 7.82 3.43
CA ARG A 11 8.64 7.38 4.33
C ARG A 11 9.88 6.92 3.57
N GLN A 12 9.72 6.29 2.40
CA GLN A 12 10.85 5.89 1.56
C GLN A 12 11.67 7.09 1.05
N ARG A 13 11.07 8.25 0.78
CA ARG A 13 11.83 9.46 0.39
C ARG A 13 12.64 10.09 1.53
N SER A 14 12.20 9.93 2.79
CA SER A 14 12.90 10.49 3.95
C SER A 14 14.11 9.66 4.40
N ARG A 15 14.17 8.38 4.02
CA ARG A 15 15.36 7.54 4.18
C ARG A 15 16.15 7.66 2.88
N GLY A 16 17.40 8.11 2.95
CA GLY A 16 18.23 8.37 1.75
C GLY A 16 18.21 7.20 0.76
N ALA A 17 18.35 7.54 -0.52
CA ALA A 17 18.27 6.65 -1.68
C ALA A 17 19.34 5.53 -1.68
N GLY A 18 19.22 4.57 -0.77
CA GLY A 18 19.83 3.26 -0.87
C GLY A 18 18.80 2.27 -1.42
N VAL A 19 19.26 1.29 -2.19
CA VAL A 19 18.41 0.16 -2.57
C VAL A 19 18.00 -0.55 -1.27
N PRO A 20 16.70 -0.68 -0.98
CA PRO A 20 16.25 -1.37 0.22
C PRO A 20 16.68 -2.83 0.17
N ASP A 21 17.20 -3.34 1.28
CA ASP A 21 17.57 -4.75 1.41
C ASP A 21 16.33 -5.65 1.18
N HIS A 22 16.55 -6.91 0.79
CA HIS A 22 15.45 -7.82 0.47
C HIS A 22 14.47 -7.96 1.64
N GLN A 23 14.97 -7.94 2.88
CA GLN A 23 14.12 -8.02 4.07
C GLN A 23 13.22 -6.78 4.23
N GLU A 24 13.73 -5.57 3.94
CA GLU A 24 12.94 -4.34 4.04
C GLU A 24 11.81 -4.31 3.00
N GLN A 25 12.07 -4.83 1.79
CA GLN A 25 11.03 -4.96 0.76
C GLN A 25 9.91 -5.92 1.20
N ILE A 26 10.25 -7.06 1.79
CA ILE A 26 9.27 -8.02 2.31
C ILE A 26 8.45 -7.38 3.44
N ASP A 27 9.09 -6.63 4.34
CA ASP A 27 8.39 -5.98 5.45
C ASP A 27 7.44 -4.86 4.97
N LEU A 28 7.84 -4.10 3.95
CA LEU A 28 6.97 -3.11 3.30
C LEU A 28 5.77 -3.78 2.63
N PHE A 29 5.99 -4.84 1.86
CA PHE A 29 4.93 -5.62 1.22
C PHE A 29 3.96 -6.21 2.26
N ARG A 30 4.50 -6.83 3.33
CA ARG A 30 3.69 -7.38 4.44
C ARG A 30 2.83 -6.31 5.10
N ARG A 31 3.39 -5.12 5.29
CA ARG A 31 2.67 -3.99 5.89
C ARG A 31 1.51 -3.53 5.01
N ASP A 32 1.72 -3.48 3.70
CA ASP A 32 0.70 -3.07 2.74
C ASP A 32 -0.39 -4.15 2.60
N ALA A 33 -0.02 -5.43 2.62
CA ALA A 33 -0.96 -6.55 2.71
C ALA A 33 -1.84 -6.50 3.97
N PHE A 34 -1.26 -6.16 5.13
CA PHE A 34 -2.02 -6.01 6.37
C PHE A 34 -3.02 -4.84 6.32
N LYS A 35 -2.63 -3.71 5.73
CA LYS A 35 -3.56 -2.59 5.49
C LYS A 35 -4.68 -3.00 4.54
N TYR A 36 -4.36 -3.76 3.49
CA TYR A 36 -5.35 -4.26 2.54
C TYR A 36 -6.41 -5.13 3.23
N LEU A 37 -5.98 -6.08 4.06
CA LEU A 37 -6.89 -6.95 4.80
C LEU A 37 -7.75 -6.17 5.80
N GLN A 38 -7.20 -5.18 6.49
CA GLN A 38 -7.97 -4.32 7.38
C GLN A 38 -9.01 -3.48 6.63
N ALA A 39 -8.61 -2.87 5.51
CA ALA A 39 -9.51 -2.09 4.68
C ALA A 39 -10.67 -2.95 4.16
N ARG A 40 -10.36 -4.19 3.76
CA ARG A 40 -11.35 -5.19 3.37
C ARG A 40 -12.31 -5.56 4.50
N GLY A 41 -11.77 -5.83 5.70
CA GLY A 41 -12.58 -6.20 6.86
C GLY A 41 -13.54 -5.10 7.32
N ILE A 42 -13.13 -3.84 7.16
CA ILE A 42 -13.92 -2.66 7.55
C ILE A 42 -14.79 -2.14 6.37
N GLY A 43 -14.56 -2.63 5.15
CA GLY A 43 -15.28 -2.20 3.95
C GLY A 43 -14.93 -0.78 3.49
N VAL A 44 -13.70 -0.33 3.75
CA VAL A 44 -13.21 1.02 3.41
C VAL A 44 -12.27 0.99 2.22
N SER A 45 -12.21 2.10 1.50
CA SER A 45 -11.30 2.24 0.36
C SER A 45 -9.86 2.50 0.81
N ILE A 46 -8.88 2.19 -0.05
CA ILE A 46 -7.46 2.49 0.20
C ILE A 46 -6.99 3.56 -0.77
N LEU A 47 -6.36 4.62 -0.27
CA LEU A 47 -5.67 5.62 -1.08
C LEU A 47 -4.17 5.34 -1.06
N THR A 48 -3.58 5.00 -2.20
CA THR A 48 -2.17 4.62 -2.28
C THR A 48 -1.46 5.25 -3.48
N GLY A 49 -0.17 5.53 -3.32
CA GLY A 49 0.74 5.87 -4.43
C GLY A 49 1.54 4.67 -4.93
N ASN A 50 1.48 3.54 -4.20
CA ASN A 50 2.11 2.29 -4.56
C ASN A 50 1.11 1.43 -5.35
N VAL A 51 1.17 1.53 -6.69
CA VAL A 51 0.23 0.81 -7.57
C VAL A 51 0.54 -0.68 -7.59
N CYS A 52 1.82 -1.06 -7.66
CA CYS A 52 2.23 -2.44 -7.91
C CYS A 52 1.76 -3.41 -6.81
N ASP A 53 2.06 -3.10 -5.55
CA ASP A 53 1.75 -4.03 -4.45
C ASP A 53 0.24 -4.17 -4.23
N PHE A 54 -0.49 -3.05 -4.31
CA PHE A 54 -1.94 -3.06 -4.10
C PHE A 54 -2.70 -3.65 -5.29
N ASP A 55 -2.22 -3.48 -6.51
CA ASP A 55 -2.81 -4.16 -7.68
C ASP A 55 -2.62 -5.68 -7.58
N PHE A 56 -1.42 -6.14 -7.19
CA PHE A 56 -1.16 -7.56 -6.93
C PHE A 56 -2.08 -8.14 -5.84
N LEU A 57 -2.26 -7.42 -4.73
CA LEU A 57 -3.17 -7.83 -3.65
C LEU A 57 -4.63 -7.88 -4.10
N ASN A 58 -5.04 -6.94 -4.95
CA ASN A 58 -6.40 -6.90 -5.51
C ASN A 58 -6.66 -8.05 -6.50
N GLN A 59 -5.64 -8.46 -7.27
CA GLN A 59 -5.72 -9.66 -8.12
C GLN A 59 -5.85 -10.94 -7.28
N LEU A 60 -5.13 -11.03 -6.16
CA LEU A 60 -5.18 -12.18 -5.24
C LEU A 60 -6.51 -12.30 -4.49
N ALA A 61 -7.01 -11.19 -3.97
CA ALA A 61 -8.19 -11.17 -3.12
C ALA A 61 -9.04 -9.93 -3.41
N PRO A 62 -9.81 -9.92 -4.50
CA PRO A 62 -10.62 -8.77 -4.87
C PRO A 62 -11.63 -8.42 -3.77
N GLY A 63 -11.87 -7.13 -3.56
CA GLY A 63 -12.90 -6.69 -2.63
C GLY A 63 -12.65 -5.36 -1.93
N VAL A 64 -11.53 -4.68 -2.21
CA VAL A 64 -11.25 -3.35 -1.66
C VAL A 64 -11.18 -2.32 -2.79
N PRO A 65 -11.94 -1.22 -2.72
CA PRO A 65 -11.78 -0.13 -3.66
C PRO A 65 -10.41 0.53 -3.45
N ILE A 66 -9.56 0.53 -4.48
CA ILE A 66 -8.25 1.18 -4.46
C ILE A 66 -8.35 2.49 -5.25
N ILE A 67 -7.99 3.58 -4.59
CA ILE A 67 -7.86 4.92 -5.17
C ILE A 67 -6.38 5.21 -5.32
N LEU A 68 -5.95 5.48 -6.54
CA LEU A 68 -4.57 5.82 -6.84
C LEU A 68 -4.41 7.34 -6.82
N TYR A 69 -3.42 7.84 -6.08
CA TYR A 69 -2.99 9.22 -6.24
C TYR A 69 -1.64 9.24 -6.96
N ARG A 70 -1.58 9.98 -8.06
CA ARG A 70 -0.32 10.36 -8.67
C ARG A 70 0.23 11.55 -7.89
N HIS A 71 1.41 11.40 -7.31
CA HIS A 71 2.15 12.54 -6.81
C HIS A 71 2.55 13.41 -8.02
N ALA A 72 2.15 14.69 -8.02
CA ALA A 72 2.63 15.69 -8.98
C ALA A 72 4.08 16.08 -8.66
#